data_AF-A0A7W1FJE0-F1
#
_entry.id   AF-A0A7W1FJE0-F1
#
_cell.length_a   1.000
_cell.length_b   1.000
_cell.length_c   1.000
_cell.angle_alpha   90.00
_cell.angle_beta   90.00
_cell.angle_gamma   90.00
#
_symmetry.space_group_name_H-M   'P 1'
#
loop_
_entity.id
_entity.type
_entity.pdbx_description
1 polymer ?
#
loop_
_entity_poly.entity_id
_entity_poly.type
_entity_poly.pdbx_seq_one_letter_code
_entity_poly.pdbx_strand_id
1 'polypeptide(L)'
;MDSETREIKPIRQTCISEIVVRELFGLYNYNLKPENPFDSKKLFILYGDNGSGKTSILSLVFHLLSPAPARGHRGYIAKTPFREFKVIFNDGMVISAIKTGKTLRGDFTLTIQKRDGISESFNYLTETDGSLSSVNGKNNDKHFLEVLNSHGLSIYYLSDNRELTSDLLSKTEDQGGQEWYFVDPTSGRKMSVAKDKEDRGKLVKDALERANQEIRKKAHRSSMRGELSVNAIYREVVNHLVNPNAQRPEYSIADMLEKIRSIEAREEEYAKYDLASGLQFTEIKAALSKPVNVVISNLVNALLPYLDAVEAKLNALEEVMQQVSKFINSINAYFRDKRISYKLSKGFVIINNCGDELAPGQLSSGEKQLLVLLTSLLFSYGRCRIFVLDEPEISLNTKWQRKIANEWLEFSKDTNVQLIVASHSFDIVSGHLDCVAKLDSTDAR
;
A
#
# COMPACT_ATOMS: atom_id res chain seq x y z
N MET A 1 -28.05 -2.73 -35.72
CA MET A 1 -27.79 -1.51 -34.91
C MET A 1 -27.03 -1.99 -33.71
N ASP A 2 -25.71 -2.07 -33.90
CA ASP A 2 -24.77 -2.68 -32.98
C ASP A 2 -24.56 -1.78 -31.76
N SER A 3 -24.91 -2.28 -30.58
CA SER A 3 -24.47 -1.72 -29.32
C SER A 3 -23.10 -2.32 -28.99
N GLU A 4 -22.04 -1.65 -29.44
CA GLU A 4 -20.67 -1.95 -29.01
C GLU A 4 -20.58 -1.82 -27.49
N THR A 5 -20.50 -2.98 -26.82
CA THR A 5 -19.95 -3.14 -25.49
C THR A 5 -18.55 -2.54 -25.52
N ARG A 6 -18.39 -1.32 -24.98
CA ARG A 6 -17.07 -0.74 -24.75
C ARG A 6 -16.36 -1.61 -23.72
N GLU A 7 -15.62 -2.61 -24.17
CA GLU A 7 -14.55 -3.24 -23.41
C GLU A 7 -13.67 -2.10 -22.86
N ILE A 8 -13.69 -1.94 -21.54
CA ILE A 8 -12.75 -1.07 -20.84
C ILE A 8 -11.38 -1.71 -21.05
N LYS A 9 -10.63 -1.25 -22.05
CA LYS A 9 -9.23 -1.65 -22.26
C LYS A 9 -8.50 -1.50 -20.92
N PRO A 10 -7.81 -2.54 -20.43
CA PRO A 10 -7.03 -2.43 -19.21
C PRO A 10 -6.03 -1.30 -19.39
N ILE A 11 -6.03 -0.33 -18.46
CA ILE A 11 -5.02 0.71 -18.41
C ILE A 11 -3.67 -0.01 -18.33
N ARG A 12 -2.84 0.09 -19.38
CA ARG A 12 -1.47 -0.46 -19.35
C ARG A 12 -0.77 0.12 -18.12
N GLN A 13 -0.48 -0.72 -17.13
CA GLN A 13 0.09 -0.31 -15.85
C GLN A 13 1.56 0.02 -16.02
N THR A 14 1.92 1.25 -15.63
CA THR A 14 3.30 1.75 -15.63
C THR A 14 4.07 1.16 -14.46
N CYS A 15 5.04 0.31 -14.76
CA CYS A 15 5.93 -0.33 -13.78
C CYS A 15 7.39 -0.13 -14.20
N ILE A 16 8.29 0.00 -13.24
CA ILE A 16 9.73 0.07 -13.47
C ILE A 16 10.21 -1.26 -14.01
N SER A 17 10.78 -1.25 -15.20
CA SER A 17 11.32 -2.43 -15.88
C SER A 17 12.82 -2.57 -15.73
N GLU A 18 13.52 -1.45 -15.62
CA GLU A 18 14.98 -1.42 -15.62
C GLU A 18 15.49 -0.18 -14.85
N ILE A 19 16.58 -0.37 -14.10
CA ILE A 19 17.29 0.69 -13.39
C ILE A 19 18.73 0.68 -13.87
N VAL A 20 19.21 1.78 -14.42
CA VAL A 20 20.58 1.92 -14.89
C VAL A 20 21.29 2.94 -14.03
N VAL A 21 22.48 2.60 -13.54
CA VAL A 21 23.36 3.55 -12.87
C VAL A 21 24.79 3.41 -13.39
N ARG A 22 25.44 4.54 -13.66
CA ARG A 22 26.83 4.60 -14.13
C ARG A 22 27.68 5.39 -13.14
N GLU A 23 28.90 4.89 -12.92
CA GLU A 23 29.89 5.47 -12.00
C GLU A 23 29.31 5.77 -10.60
N LEU A 24 28.44 4.89 -10.05
CA LEU A 24 27.95 5.02 -8.69
C LEU A 24 29.13 4.93 -7.71
N PHE A 25 29.28 5.93 -6.85
CA PHE A 25 30.47 6.15 -6.02
C PHE A 25 31.78 6.24 -6.80
N GLY A 26 31.73 6.46 -8.11
CA GLY A 26 32.88 6.42 -9.01
C GLY A 26 33.37 5.01 -9.35
N LEU A 27 32.70 3.98 -8.86
CA LEU A 27 33.16 2.59 -8.95
C LEU A 27 32.21 1.74 -9.79
N TYR A 28 30.92 1.75 -9.45
CA TYR A 28 29.99 0.73 -9.94
C TYR A 28 29.18 1.18 -11.14
N ASN A 29 29.02 0.27 -12.09
CA ASN A 29 28.08 0.40 -13.19
C ASN A 29 27.09 -0.76 -13.12
N TYR A 30 25.80 -0.45 -13.03
CA TYR A 30 24.77 -1.49 -13.00
C TYR A 30 23.73 -1.24 -14.10
N ASN A 31 23.36 -2.33 -14.78
CA ASN A 31 22.11 -2.42 -15.50
C ASN A 31 21.25 -3.47 -14.80
N LEU A 32 20.29 -3.00 -14.00
CA LEU A 32 19.46 -3.83 -13.15
C LEU A 32 18.14 -4.09 -13.86
N LYS A 33 17.93 -5.33 -14.28
CA LYS A 33 16.71 -5.77 -14.96
C LYS A 33 16.31 -7.16 -14.43
N PRO A 34 15.05 -7.38 -14.03
CA PRO A 34 14.55 -8.71 -13.73
C PRO A 34 14.54 -9.59 -14.98
N GLU A 35 14.75 -10.90 -14.85
CA GLU A 35 14.69 -11.83 -15.99
C GLU A 35 13.30 -11.86 -16.63
N ASN A 36 12.24 -11.88 -15.82
CA ASN A 36 10.85 -11.84 -16.27
C ASN A 36 10.06 -10.73 -15.56
N PRO A 37 10.17 -9.47 -16.02
CA PRO A 37 9.72 -8.35 -15.22
C PRO A 37 8.19 -8.23 -15.10
N PHE A 38 7.38 -8.90 -15.94
CA PHE A 38 5.93 -8.61 -16.04
C PHE A 38 4.97 -9.77 -16.30
N ASP A 39 5.37 -11.03 -16.11
CA ASP A 39 4.48 -12.16 -16.48
C ASP A 39 3.36 -12.42 -15.46
N SER A 40 3.46 -11.86 -14.23
CA SER A 40 2.37 -11.84 -13.22
C SER A 40 2.76 -11.19 -11.89
N LYS A 41 4.06 -11.14 -11.56
CA LYS A 41 4.57 -10.69 -10.26
C LYS A 41 5.07 -9.24 -10.34
N LYS A 42 4.42 -8.34 -9.63
CA LYS A 42 4.82 -6.91 -9.53
C LYS A 42 5.95 -6.73 -8.52
N LEU A 43 7.01 -7.53 -8.63
CA LEU A 43 8.12 -7.60 -7.69
C LEU A 43 9.44 -7.42 -8.44
N PHE A 44 10.28 -6.51 -7.95
CA PHE A 44 11.63 -6.26 -8.42
C PHE A 44 12.56 -6.33 -7.22
N ILE A 45 13.42 -7.34 -7.17
CA ILE A 45 14.37 -7.54 -6.07
C ILE A 45 15.78 -7.11 -6.51
N LEU A 46 16.38 -6.18 -5.79
CA LEU A 46 17.79 -5.85 -5.83
C LEU A 46 18.54 -6.75 -4.85
N TYR A 47 19.34 -7.66 -5.37
CA TYR A 47 20.12 -8.60 -4.57
C TYR A 47 21.62 -8.32 -4.70
N GLY A 48 22.33 -8.31 -3.58
CA GLY A 48 23.79 -8.18 -3.58
C GLY A 48 24.35 -8.01 -2.17
N ASP A 49 25.66 -8.09 -2.05
CA ASP A 49 26.35 -8.01 -0.75
C ASP A 49 26.24 -6.63 -0.09
N ASN A 50 26.61 -6.56 1.19
CA ASN A 50 26.70 -5.30 1.91
C ASN A 50 27.76 -4.39 1.25
N GLY A 51 27.42 -3.12 1.04
CA GLY A 51 28.30 -2.17 0.36
C GLY A 51 28.19 -2.13 -1.17
N SER A 52 27.37 -3.01 -1.79
CA SER A 52 27.12 -2.98 -3.25
C SER A 52 26.31 -1.76 -3.74
N GLY A 53 25.67 -1.02 -2.82
CA GLY A 53 24.93 0.22 -3.13
C GLY A 53 23.40 0.08 -3.20
N LYS A 54 22.82 -1.06 -2.80
CA LYS A 54 21.36 -1.33 -2.83
C LYS A 54 20.52 -0.18 -2.24
N THR A 55 20.75 0.18 -0.97
CA THR A 55 20.05 1.27 -0.27
C THR A 55 20.19 2.61 -1.00
N SER A 56 21.37 2.91 -1.56
CA SER A 56 21.61 4.14 -2.32
C SER A 56 20.84 4.16 -3.64
N ILE A 57 20.76 3.02 -4.34
CA ILE A 57 19.97 2.88 -5.57
C ILE A 57 18.47 3.04 -5.24
N LEU A 58 17.96 2.38 -4.20
CA LEU A 58 16.57 2.53 -3.78
C LEU A 58 16.25 3.98 -3.38
N SER A 59 17.12 4.62 -2.63
CA SER A 59 16.98 6.03 -2.24
C SER A 59 17.00 6.94 -3.48
N LEU A 60 17.87 6.67 -4.46
CA LEU A 60 17.88 7.40 -5.74
C LEU A 60 16.58 7.19 -6.52
N VAL A 61 16.03 5.97 -6.58
CA VAL A 61 14.69 5.73 -7.17
C VAL A 61 13.65 6.58 -6.46
N PHE A 62 13.62 6.55 -5.12
CA PHE A 62 12.66 7.33 -4.33
C PHE A 62 12.78 8.83 -4.63
N HIS A 63 13.97 9.41 -4.48
CA HIS A 63 14.16 10.85 -4.65
C HIS A 63 13.99 11.33 -6.10
N LEU A 64 14.28 10.49 -7.10
CA LEU A 64 14.05 10.81 -8.51
C LEU A 64 12.56 10.85 -8.86
N LEU A 65 11.77 9.91 -8.33
CA LEU A 65 10.36 9.74 -8.68
C LEU A 65 9.40 10.50 -7.74
N SER A 66 9.91 11.10 -6.67
CA SER A 66 9.13 11.83 -5.67
C SER A 66 8.67 13.21 -6.19
N PRO A 67 7.34 13.44 -6.29
CA PRO A 67 6.79 14.67 -6.84
C PRO A 67 6.58 15.80 -5.81
N ALA A 68 7.09 15.71 -4.57
CA ALA A 68 6.98 16.82 -3.62
C ALA A 68 8.08 17.88 -3.82
N PRO A 69 7.69 19.17 -3.83
CA PRO A 69 8.65 20.26 -3.68
C PRO A 69 9.15 20.31 -2.22
N ALA A 70 10.40 20.74 -2.05
CA ALA A 70 10.98 21.13 -0.75
C ALA A 70 11.12 20.03 0.34
N ARG A 71 11.21 18.75 -0.05
CA ARG A 71 11.54 17.63 0.85
C ARG A 71 12.99 17.13 0.71
N GLY A 72 13.86 17.96 0.15
CA GLY A 72 15.28 17.64 0.01
C GLY A 72 15.62 16.64 -1.09
N HIS A 73 14.66 16.13 -1.87
CA HIS A 73 14.91 15.13 -2.92
C HIS A 73 16.00 15.54 -3.92
N ARG A 74 15.97 16.78 -4.40
CA ARG A 74 16.95 17.29 -5.37
C ARG A 74 18.32 17.46 -4.70
N GLY A 75 18.31 17.86 -3.43
CA GLY A 75 19.51 17.92 -2.59
C GLY A 75 20.17 16.55 -2.42
N TYR A 76 19.38 15.50 -2.23
CA TYR A 76 19.87 14.14 -2.18
C TYR A 76 20.51 13.74 -3.52
N ILE A 77 19.82 13.95 -4.63
CA ILE A 77 20.35 13.68 -5.98
C ILE A 77 21.66 14.46 -6.22
N ALA A 78 21.73 15.74 -5.81
CA ALA A 78 22.93 16.56 -5.92
C ALA A 78 24.12 15.98 -5.15
N LYS A 79 23.90 15.54 -3.90
CA LYS A 79 24.95 15.06 -2.99
C LYS A 79 25.42 13.63 -3.27
N THR A 80 24.55 12.78 -3.82
CA THR A 80 24.87 11.38 -4.11
C THR A 80 25.84 11.29 -5.30
N PRO A 81 26.98 10.59 -5.17
CA PRO A 81 27.98 10.47 -6.24
C PRO A 81 27.57 9.44 -7.29
N PHE A 82 27.27 9.88 -8.51
CA PHE A 82 27.03 9.03 -9.68
C PHE A 82 27.30 9.85 -10.96
N ARG A 83 27.41 9.21 -12.14
CA ARG A 83 27.48 9.92 -13.43
C ARG A 83 26.12 10.04 -14.08
N GLU A 84 25.42 8.92 -14.14
CA GLU A 84 24.11 8.79 -14.77
C GLU A 84 23.24 7.83 -13.93
N PHE A 85 21.99 8.18 -13.73
CA PHE A 85 20.98 7.35 -13.09
C PHE A 85 19.69 7.41 -13.90
N LYS A 86 19.16 6.26 -14.33
CA LYS A 86 17.95 6.14 -15.17
C LYS A 86 16.99 5.13 -14.56
N VAL A 87 15.72 5.49 -14.56
CA VAL A 87 14.61 4.60 -14.28
C VAL A 87 13.76 4.48 -15.54
N ILE A 88 13.67 3.27 -16.06
CA ILE A 88 12.95 2.95 -17.30
C ILE A 88 11.70 2.17 -16.93
N PHE A 89 10.58 2.56 -17.54
CA PHE A 89 9.28 1.94 -17.33
C PHE A 89 8.87 1.07 -18.52
N ASN A 90 8.05 0.07 -18.25
CA ASN A 90 7.53 -0.89 -19.25
C ASN A 90 6.67 -0.25 -20.36
N ASP A 91 6.19 0.97 -20.16
CA ASP A 91 5.40 1.75 -21.11
C ASP A 91 6.25 2.68 -21.99
N GLY A 92 7.59 2.61 -21.86
CA GLY A 92 8.55 3.41 -22.61
C GLY A 92 8.90 4.75 -21.99
N MET A 93 8.29 5.13 -20.86
CA MET A 93 8.70 6.32 -20.13
C MET A 93 10.09 6.13 -19.53
N VAL A 94 10.93 7.17 -19.58
CA VAL A 94 12.26 7.17 -18.94
C VAL A 94 12.42 8.43 -18.12
N ILE A 95 12.82 8.28 -16.86
CA ILE A 95 13.19 9.41 -16.00
C ILE A 95 14.65 9.23 -15.62
N SER A 96 15.46 10.27 -15.82
CA SER A 96 16.91 10.19 -15.59
C SER A 96 17.49 11.43 -14.94
N ALA A 97 18.59 11.23 -14.21
CA ALA A 97 19.46 12.27 -13.70
C ALA A 97 20.89 12.06 -14.23
N ILE A 98 21.51 13.12 -14.74
CA ILE A 98 22.88 13.08 -15.28
C ILE A 98 23.71 14.21 -14.67
N LYS A 99 24.91 13.91 -14.16
CA LYS A 99 25.85 14.93 -13.68
C LYS A 99 26.51 15.66 -14.82
N THR A 100 26.40 16.98 -14.84
CA THR A 100 26.87 17.84 -15.94
C THR A 100 28.34 18.23 -15.80
N GLY A 101 28.87 18.29 -14.57
CA GLY A 101 30.26 18.64 -14.29
C GLY A 101 31.24 17.46 -14.42
N LYS A 102 32.53 17.73 -14.21
CA LYS A 102 33.56 16.66 -14.08
C LYS A 102 33.36 15.86 -12.79
N THR A 103 32.79 16.48 -11.76
CA THR A 103 32.47 15.87 -10.48
C THR A 103 31.27 14.93 -10.58
N LEU A 104 31.25 13.90 -9.74
CA LEU A 104 30.09 13.00 -9.58
C LEU A 104 29.03 13.57 -8.63
N ARG A 105 29.28 14.75 -8.06
CA ARG A 105 28.40 15.46 -7.13
C ARG A 105 28.17 16.89 -7.63
N GLY A 106 27.09 17.48 -7.12
CA GLY A 106 26.65 18.82 -7.49
C GLY A 106 25.71 18.77 -8.69
N ASP A 107 25.97 19.66 -9.64
CA ASP A 107 25.13 20.00 -10.79
C ASP A 107 24.67 18.79 -11.58
N PHE A 108 23.39 18.83 -11.97
CA PHE A 108 22.76 17.74 -12.69
C PHE A 108 21.60 18.22 -13.56
N THR A 109 21.33 17.43 -14.59
CA THR A 109 20.17 17.58 -15.45
C THR A 109 19.21 16.43 -15.18
N LEU A 110 17.94 16.75 -14.88
CA LEU A 110 16.85 15.79 -14.92
C LEU A 110 16.27 15.76 -16.32
N THR A 111 15.92 14.57 -16.81
CA THR A 111 15.23 14.40 -18.09
C THR A 111 14.06 13.46 -17.91
N ILE A 112 12.91 13.82 -18.48
CA ILE A 112 11.74 12.97 -18.60
C ILE A 112 11.50 12.75 -20.10
N GLN A 113 11.66 11.51 -20.54
CA GLN A 113 11.23 11.07 -21.86
C GLN A 113 9.84 10.44 -21.73
N LYS A 114 8.85 11.07 -22.37
CA LYS A 114 7.46 10.62 -22.41
C LYS A 114 7.27 9.48 -23.42
N ARG A 115 6.10 8.84 -23.36
CA ARG A 115 5.71 7.68 -24.20
C ARG A 115 5.67 7.98 -25.70
N ASP A 116 5.47 9.23 -26.08
CA ASP A 116 5.45 9.74 -27.45
C ASP A 116 6.85 10.11 -27.98
N GLY A 117 7.90 9.89 -27.17
CA GLY A 117 9.28 10.24 -27.51
C GLY A 117 9.65 11.69 -27.21
N ILE A 118 8.72 12.51 -26.70
CA ILE A 118 9.02 13.89 -26.30
C ILE A 118 9.88 13.86 -25.03
N SER A 119 11.04 14.51 -25.10
CA SER A 119 11.96 14.63 -23.98
C SER A 119 11.97 16.05 -23.44
N GLU A 120 11.79 16.19 -22.13
CA GLU A 120 11.92 17.45 -21.40
C GLU A 120 13.10 17.38 -20.45
N SER A 121 13.93 18.43 -20.41
CA SER A 121 15.14 18.47 -19.59
C SER A 121 15.16 19.70 -18.67
N PHE A 122 15.60 19.48 -17.43
CA PHE A 122 15.59 20.45 -16.34
C PHE A 122 16.96 20.51 -15.69
N ASN A 123 17.60 21.68 -15.75
CA ASN A 123 18.95 21.87 -15.22
C ASN A 123 18.93 22.42 -13.79
N TYR A 124 19.78 21.85 -12.95
CA TYR A 124 19.98 22.23 -11.55
C TYR A 124 21.46 22.49 -11.29
N LEU A 125 21.74 23.66 -10.70
CA LEU A 125 23.06 24.12 -10.28
C LEU A 125 23.12 24.11 -8.75
N THR A 126 24.29 23.76 -8.24
CA THR A 126 24.57 23.72 -6.80
C THR A 126 25.39 24.95 -6.44
N GLU A 127 24.84 25.79 -5.57
CA GLU A 127 25.50 26.99 -5.07
C GLU A 127 26.62 26.63 -4.08
N THR A 128 27.50 27.59 -3.81
CA THR A 128 28.67 27.40 -2.92
C THR A 128 28.30 27.06 -1.47
N ASP A 129 27.08 27.38 -1.04
CA ASP A 129 26.53 27.04 0.28
C ASP A 129 25.83 25.66 0.31
N GLY A 130 25.82 24.94 -0.82
CA GLY A 130 25.15 23.65 -0.97
C GLY A 130 23.64 23.76 -1.24
N SER A 131 23.10 24.97 -1.41
CA SER A 131 21.73 25.19 -1.89
C SER A 131 21.65 24.92 -3.40
N LEU A 132 20.44 24.65 -3.89
CA LEU A 132 20.19 24.32 -5.30
C LEU A 132 19.44 25.46 -5.97
N SER A 133 20.00 25.99 -7.05
CA SER A 133 19.34 26.91 -7.96
C SER A 133 18.99 26.17 -9.25
N SER A 134 17.75 26.32 -9.74
CA SER A 134 17.43 25.86 -11.10
C SER A 134 17.78 26.97 -12.09
N VAL A 135 18.33 26.61 -13.25
CA VAL A 135 18.80 27.57 -14.27
C VAL A 135 17.69 28.54 -14.74
N ASN A 136 16.41 28.17 -14.59
CA ASN A 136 15.24 29.03 -14.87
C ASN A 136 14.41 29.38 -13.62
N GLY A 137 14.98 29.27 -12.41
CA GLY A 137 14.33 29.58 -11.14
C GLY A 137 13.25 28.57 -10.69
N LYS A 138 12.39 28.96 -9.74
CA LYS A 138 11.33 28.12 -9.14
C LYS A 138 10.33 27.51 -10.16
N ASN A 139 10.23 28.08 -11.37
CA ASN A 139 9.32 27.60 -12.40
C ASN A 139 9.74 26.25 -12.99
N ASN A 140 11.04 25.95 -13.10
CA ASN A 140 11.50 24.70 -13.71
C ASN A 140 11.22 23.49 -12.80
N ASP A 141 11.45 23.62 -11.50
CA ASP A 141 11.14 22.55 -10.54
C ASP A 141 9.63 22.34 -10.43
N LYS A 142 8.83 23.41 -10.47
CA LYS A 142 7.38 23.32 -10.52
C LYS A 142 6.90 22.60 -11.78
N HIS A 143 7.47 22.90 -12.94
CA HIS A 143 7.09 22.25 -14.20
C HIS A 143 7.47 20.76 -14.22
N PHE A 144 8.69 20.41 -13.81
CA PHE A 144 9.10 19.01 -13.64
C PHE A 144 8.14 18.24 -12.72
N LEU A 145 7.74 18.87 -11.61
CA LEU A 145 6.79 18.29 -10.66
C LEU A 145 5.38 18.13 -11.23
N GLU A 146 4.90 19.10 -12.01
CA GLU A 146 3.63 18.98 -12.73
C GLU A 146 3.67 17.83 -13.73
N VAL A 147 4.80 17.66 -14.44
CA VAL A 147 5.00 16.54 -15.35
C VAL A 147 5.00 15.23 -14.59
N LEU A 148 5.76 15.06 -13.51
CA LEU A 148 5.74 13.83 -12.70
C LEU A 148 4.33 13.52 -12.14
N ASN A 149 3.64 14.53 -11.61
CA ASN A 149 2.28 14.39 -11.06
C ASN A 149 1.26 13.99 -12.15
N SER A 150 1.39 14.52 -13.37
CA SER A 150 0.49 14.17 -14.49
C SER A 150 0.59 12.70 -14.90
N HIS A 151 1.75 12.07 -14.66
CA HIS A 151 1.95 10.64 -14.90
C HIS A 151 1.40 9.78 -13.75
N GLY A 152 0.94 10.38 -12.65
CA GLY A 152 0.33 9.69 -11.51
C GLY A 152 1.30 8.77 -10.76
N LEU A 153 2.60 9.07 -10.81
CA LEU A 153 3.60 8.33 -10.05
C LEU A 153 3.46 8.68 -8.56
N SER A 154 3.41 7.63 -7.75
CA SER A 154 3.19 7.71 -6.31
C SER A 154 4.03 6.63 -5.67
N ILE A 155 4.95 7.08 -4.83
CA ILE A 155 5.98 6.24 -4.28
C ILE A 155 5.96 6.28 -2.76
N TYR A 156 6.08 5.10 -2.15
CA TYR A 156 6.31 4.93 -0.73
C TYR A 156 7.68 4.31 -0.54
N TYR A 157 8.42 4.78 0.46
CA TYR A 157 9.71 4.25 0.86
C TYR A 157 9.64 3.80 2.31
N LEU A 158 9.88 2.52 2.56
CA LEU A 158 10.07 1.99 3.91
C LEU A 158 11.55 1.68 4.09
N SER A 159 12.21 2.46 4.94
CA SER A 159 13.64 2.31 5.23
C SER A 159 13.97 1.03 6.00
N ASP A 160 15.27 0.74 6.08
CA ASP A 160 15.86 -0.27 6.97
C ASP A 160 15.43 -0.09 8.44
N ASN A 161 15.24 1.16 8.86
CA ASN A 161 14.75 1.55 10.19
C ASN A 161 13.22 1.48 10.33
N ARG A 162 12.50 1.05 9.28
CA ARG A 162 11.04 0.95 9.20
C ARG A 162 10.32 2.29 9.34
N GLU A 163 10.97 3.37 8.94
CA GLU A 163 10.31 4.67 8.79
C GLU A 163 9.65 4.72 7.42
N LEU A 164 8.35 4.98 7.41
CA LEU A 164 7.58 5.14 6.18
C LEU A 164 7.64 6.60 5.73
N THR A 165 8.16 6.81 4.52
CA THR A 165 8.28 8.13 3.88
C THR A 165 7.50 8.12 2.57
N SER A 166 6.68 9.14 2.36
CA SER A 166 6.02 9.37 1.08
C SER A 166 5.48 10.79 1.00
N ASP A 167 5.51 11.36 -0.19
CA ASP A 167 4.93 12.66 -0.52
C ASP A 167 3.40 12.70 -0.40
N LEU A 168 2.79 11.52 -0.35
CA LEU A 168 1.35 11.37 -0.13
C LEU A 168 0.96 11.44 1.35
N LEU A 169 1.92 11.28 2.26
CA LEU A 169 1.70 11.38 3.69
C LEU A 169 1.78 12.85 4.12
N SER A 170 0.89 13.25 5.03
CA SER A 170 1.01 14.54 5.70
C SER A 170 2.32 14.60 6.50
N LYS A 171 2.81 15.80 6.82
CA LYS A 171 4.05 15.97 7.63
C LYS A 171 3.98 15.26 9.00
N THR A 172 2.79 15.02 9.52
CA THR A 172 2.55 14.29 10.78
C THR A 172 2.53 12.78 10.59
N GLU A 173 2.19 12.31 9.39
CA GLU A 173 2.18 10.88 9.04
C GLU A 173 3.51 10.41 8.45
N ASP A 174 4.29 11.33 7.88
CA ASP A 174 5.64 11.09 7.37
C ASP A 174 6.61 10.90 8.53
N GLN A 175 7.17 9.69 8.64
CA GLN A 175 8.08 9.32 9.71
C GLN A 175 9.54 9.54 9.34
N GLY A 176 9.84 9.81 8.06
CA GLY A 176 11.22 9.93 7.56
C GLY A 176 11.84 11.32 7.65
N GLY A 177 11.37 12.16 8.57
CA GLY A 177 11.72 13.58 8.53
C GLY A 177 11.54 14.35 9.85
N GLN A 178 12.22 13.93 10.91
CA GLN A 178 12.65 14.87 11.96
C GLN A 178 14.03 14.50 12.51
N GLU A 179 15.09 15.06 11.92
CA GLU A 179 16.32 15.28 12.67
C GLU A 179 16.08 16.46 13.63
N TRP A 180 15.83 16.17 14.90
CA TRP A 180 15.78 17.19 15.94
C TRP A 180 17.21 17.63 16.22
N TYR A 181 17.60 18.77 15.64
CA TYR A 181 18.81 19.47 16.05
C TYR A 181 18.48 20.35 17.25
N PHE A 182 19.01 20.00 18.43
CA PHE A 182 19.20 21.01 19.46
C PHE A 182 20.50 21.74 19.16
N VAL A 183 20.41 23.07 19.03
CA VAL A 183 21.57 23.95 18.97
C VAL A 183 21.95 24.24 20.42
N ASP A 184 23.13 23.78 20.84
CA ASP A 184 23.71 24.20 22.11
C ASP A 184 23.79 25.74 22.14
N PRO A 185 23.08 26.43 23.07
CA PRO A 185 23.03 27.89 23.10
C PRO A 185 24.40 28.55 23.33
N THR A 186 25.35 27.79 23.88
CA THR A 186 26.69 28.26 24.24
C THR A 186 27.74 27.93 23.19
N SER A 187 27.63 26.81 22.47
CA SER A 187 28.65 26.37 21.52
C SER A 187 28.22 26.41 20.05
N GLY A 188 26.94 26.61 19.75
CA GLY A 188 26.40 26.61 18.38
C GLY A 188 26.52 25.25 17.66
N ARG A 189 26.99 24.22 18.35
CA ARG A 189 27.24 22.89 17.79
C ARG A 189 25.92 22.14 17.66
N LYS A 190 25.63 21.66 16.45
CA LYS A 190 24.51 20.74 16.19
C LYS A 190 24.85 19.37 16.77
N MET A 191 24.12 18.93 17.79
CA MET A 191 24.26 17.59 18.34
C MET A 191 23.06 16.74 17.94
N SER A 192 23.32 15.55 17.39
CA SER A 192 22.30 14.53 17.09
C SER A 192 21.97 13.75 18.35
N VAL A 193 20.70 13.68 18.74
CA VAL A 193 20.24 12.82 19.84
C VAL A 193 20.15 11.38 19.33
N ALA A 194 20.82 10.44 20.00
CA ALA A 194 20.71 9.01 19.68
C ALA A 194 19.29 8.51 19.97
N LYS A 195 18.59 7.98 18.94
CA LYS A 195 17.25 7.40 19.06
C LYS A 195 17.29 6.07 19.84
N ASP A 196 16.60 6.03 20.97
CA ASP A 196 16.53 4.87 21.86
C ASP A 196 15.28 3.99 21.59
N LYS A 197 15.22 2.80 22.22
CA LYS A 197 14.18 1.74 22.10
C LYS A 197 12.72 2.21 22.15
N GLU A 198 12.44 3.36 22.74
CA GLU A 198 11.11 3.96 22.91
C GLU A 198 10.47 4.36 21.57
N ASP A 199 11.28 4.72 20.57
CA ASP A 199 10.80 5.21 19.27
C ASP A 199 10.17 4.09 18.41
N ARG A 200 10.62 2.84 18.55
CA ARG A 200 10.06 1.71 17.76
C ARG A 200 8.66 1.31 18.20
N GLY A 201 8.33 1.46 19.49
CA GLY A 201 6.96 1.25 19.97
C GLY A 201 6.00 2.29 19.40
N LYS A 202 6.48 3.54 19.26
CA LYS A 202 5.75 4.64 18.63
C LYS A 202 5.52 4.39 17.14
N LEU A 203 6.53 3.95 16.39
CA LEU A 203 6.35 3.61 14.96
C LEU A 203 5.25 2.58 14.72
N VAL A 204 5.18 1.53 15.56
CA VAL A 204 4.10 0.53 15.51
C VAL A 204 2.75 1.16 15.81
N LYS A 205 2.66 1.96 16.88
CA LYS A 205 1.42 2.63 17.27
C LYS A 205 0.90 3.52 16.14
N ASP A 206 1.77 4.36 15.58
CA ASP A 206 1.43 5.26 14.48
C ASP A 206 0.97 4.49 13.23
N ALA A 207 1.63 3.38 12.90
CA ALA A 207 1.24 2.55 11.76
C ALA A 207 -0.16 1.93 11.96
N LEU A 208 -0.44 1.39 13.15
CA LEU A 208 -1.75 0.83 13.49
C LEU A 208 -2.85 1.90 13.53
N GLU A 209 -2.55 3.10 14.03
CA GLU A 209 -3.49 4.22 14.03
C GLU A 209 -3.84 4.67 12.62
N ARG A 210 -2.85 4.80 11.71
CA ARG A 210 -3.09 5.09 10.29
C ARG A 210 -3.97 4.03 9.63
N ALA A 211 -3.65 2.75 9.84
CA ALA A 211 -4.46 1.65 9.32
C ALA A 211 -5.90 1.69 9.84
N ASN A 212 -6.09 1.95 11.13
CA ASN A 212 -7.43 2.08 11.71
C ASN A 212 -8.22 3.24 11.10
N GLN A 213 -7.57 4.38 10.86
CA GLN A 213 -8.20 5.51 10.19
C GLN A 213 -8.62 5.17 8.75
N GLU A 214 -7.78 4.47 8.00
CA GLU A 214 -8.11 4.05 6.63
C GLU A 214 -9.26 3.03 6.60
N ILE A 215 -9.26 2.03 7.51
CA ILE A 215 -10.37 1.09 7.64
C ILE A 215 -11.68 1.83 7.95
N ARG A 216 -11.66 2.77 8.91
CA ARG A 216 -12.83 3.58 9.27
C ARG A 216 -13.34 4.40 8.08
N LYS A 217 -12.44 5.06 7.35
CA LYS A 217 -12.80 5.84 6.14
C LYS A 217 -13.44 4.95 5.09
N LYS A 218 -12.87 3.77 4.81
CA LYS A 218 -13.43 2.82 3.85
C LYS A 218 -14.78 2.27 4.30
N ALA A 219 -14.88 1.79 5.53
CA ALA A 219 -16.12 1.27 6.11
C ALA A 219 -17.25 2.30 6.07
N HIS A 220 -16.96 3.56 6.41
CA HIS A 220 -17.94 4.64 6.34
C HIS A 220 -18.40 4.91 4.90
N ARG A 221 -17.47 5.03 3.94
CA ARG A 221 -17.82 5.22 2.51
C ARG A 221 -18.63 4.06 1.93
N SER A 222 -18.35 2.84 2.38
CA SER A 222 -19.08 1.63 2.00
C SER A 222 -20.48 1.59 2.64
N SER A 223 -20.62 1.96 3.91
CA SER A 223 -21.90 2.04 4.59
C SER A 223 -22.84 3.06 3.95
N MET A 224 -22.31 4.23 3.53
CA MET A 224 -23.10 5.26 2.84
C MET A 224 -23.61 4.80 1.46
N ARG A 225 -22.95 3.85 0.78
CA ARG A 225 -23.46 3.24 -0.46
C ARG A 225 -24.56 2.20 -0.20
N GLY A 226 -24.52 1.55 0.97
CA GLY A 226 -25.53 0.58 1.41
C GLY A 226 -26.77 1.19 2.07
N GLU A 227 -26.70 2.44 2.54
CA GLU A 227 -27.85 3.25 2.94
C GLU A 227 -28.65 3.73 1.70
N LEU A 228 -29.08 2.81 0.85
CA LEU A 228 -30.35 3.01 0.16
C LEU A 228 -31.37 3.26 1.28
N SER A 229 -31.84 4.51 1.34
CA SER A 229 -32.62 5.07 2.43
C SER A 229 -33.56 4.02 3.01
N VAL A 230 -33.56 3.82 4.33
CA VAL A 230 -34.53 2.96 5.02
C VAL A 230 -35.97 3.21 4.51
N ASN A 231 -36.26 4.44 4.07
CA ASN A 231 -37.52 4.81 3.42
C ASN A 231 -37.74 4.16 2.05
N ALA A 232 -36.70 3.93 1.25
CA ALA A 232 -36.77 3.16 0.00
C ALA A 232 -37.13 1.69 0.27
N ILE A 233 -36.53 1.07 1.29
CA ILE A 233 -36.86 -0.30 1.71
C ILE A 233 -38.32 -0.37 2.15
N TYR A 234 -38.77 0.52 3.03
CA TYR A 234 -40.17 0.56 3.43
C TYR A 234 -41.10 0.84 2.25
N ARG A 235 -40.73 1.73 1.32
CA ARG A 235 -41.51 1.97 0.08
C ARG A 235 -41.63 0.71 -0.77
N GLU A 236 -40.55 -0.06 -0.93
CA GLU A 236 -40.61 -1.32 -1.65
C GLU A 236 -41.50 -2.33 -0.92
N VAL A 237 -41.33 -2.51 0.39
CA VAL A 237 -42.20 -3.39 1.19
C VAL A 237 -43.67 -2.98 1.06
N VAL A 238 -43.99 -1.69 1.18
CA VAL A 238 -45.37 -1.19 0.98
C VAL A 238 -45.85 -1.44 -0.45
N ASN A 239 -45.03 -1.18 -1.47
CA ASN A 239 -45.39 -1.46 -2.86
C ASN A 239 -45.63 -2.96 -3.10
N HIS A 240 -44.86 -3.84 -2.45
CA HIS A 240 -45.03 -5.30 -2.50
C HIS A 240 -46.34 -5.76 -1.83
N LEU A 241 -46.73 -5.11 -0.72
CA LEU A 241 -48.00 -5.40 -0.05
C LEU A 241 -49.22 -4.87 -0.83
N VAL A 242 -49.09 -3.73 -1.51
CA VAL A 242 -50.19 -3.09 -2.26
C VAL A 242 -50.38 -3.69 -3.66
N ASN A 243 -49.30 -4.17 -4.31
CA ASN A 243 -49.34 -4.72 -5.68
C ASN A 243 -48.83 -6.17 -5.75
N PRO A 244 -49.56 -7.16 -5.20
CA PRO A 244 -49.11 -8.55 -5.11
C PRO A 244 -49.01 -9.29 -6.47
N ASN A 245 -49.66 -8.79 -7.53
CA ASN A 245 -49.74 -9.44 -8.85
C ASN A 245 -48.75 -8.88 -9.90
N ALA A 246 -47.76 -8.06 -9.50
CA ALA A 246 -46.73 -7.61 -10.43
C ALA A 246 -45.91 -8.82 -10.91
N GLN A 247 -45.75 -9.00 -12.23
CA GLN A 247 -44.90 -10.06 -12.82
C GLN A 247 -43.48 -9.96 -12.25
N ARG A 248 -43.12 -10.90 -11.38
CA ARG A 248 -41.85 -10.95 -10.68
C ARG A 248 -41.39 -12.40 -10.54
N PRO A 249 -40.08 -12.66 -10.46
CA PRO A 249 -39.56 -14.01 -10.29
C PRO A 249 -40.16 -14.64 -9.03
N GLU A 250 -40.76 -15.83 -9.17
CA GLU A 250 -41.21 -16.62 -8.03
C GLU A 250 -39.99 -17.09 -7.24
N TYR A 251 -39.82 -16.56 -6.02
CA TYR A 251 -38.82 -17.06 -5.08
C TYR A 251 -39.42 -18.23 -4.32
N SER A 252 -38.76 -19.40 -4.34
CA SER A 252 -39.19 -20.50 -3.49
C SER A 252 -38.81 -20.23 -2.03
N ILE A 253 -39.54 -20.84 -1.09
CA ILE A 253 -39.19 -20.78 0.33
C ILE A 253 -37.80 -21.38 0.59
N ALA A 254 -37.41 -22.40 -0.20
CA ALA A 254 -36.08 -22.99 -0.12
C ALA A 254 -34.99 -21.97 -0.49
N ASP A 255 -35.18 -21.22 -1.57
CA ASP A 255 -34.24 -20.17 -1.99
C ASP A 255 -34.12 -19.06 -0.94
N MET A 256 -35.24 -18.71 -0.29
CA MET A 256 -35.24 -17.72 0.78
C MET A 256 -34.48 -18.20 2.02
N LEU A 257 -34.67 -19.45 2.43
CA LEU A 257 -33.95 -20.03 3.56
C LEU A 257 -32.45 -20.11 3.28
N GLU A 258 -32.04 -20.45 2.06
CA GLU A 258 -30.63 -20.42 1.64
C GLU A 258 -30.07 -19.00 1.64
N LYS A 259 -30.81 -18.01 1.11
CA LYS A 259 -30.41 -16.60 1.16
C LYS A 259 -30.22 -16.11 2.59
N ILE A 260 -31.15 -16.44 3.49
CA ILE A 260 -31.05 -16.10 4.92
C ILE A 260 -29.80 -16.73 5.55
N ARG A 261 -29.54 -18.02 5.30
CA ARG A 261 -28.35 -18.71 5.82
C ARG A 261 -27.06 -18.04 5.35
N SER A 262 -26.99 -17.66 4.07
CA SER A 262 -25.84 -16.94 3.51
C SER A 262 -25.63 -15.59 4.18
N ILE A 263 -26.70 -14.80 4.38
CA ILE A 263 -26.63 -13.51 5.05
C ILE A 263 -26.19 -13.67 6.51
N GLU A 264 -26.74 -14.62 7.26
CA GLU A 264 -26.35 -14.86 8.67
C GLU A 264 -24.88 -15.25 8.79
N ALA A 265 -24.37 -16.12 7.92
CA ALA A 265 -22.96 -16.52 7.92
C ALA A 265 -22.03 -15.32 7.68
N ARG A 266 -22.40 -14.43 6.75
CA ARG A 266 -21.65 -13.19 6.49
C ARG A 266 -21.77 -12.19 7.64
N GLU A 267 -22.96 -11.99 8.21
CA GLU A 267 -23.15 -11.14 9.39
C GLU A 267 -22.28 -11.61 10.56
N GLU A 268 -22.20 -12.92 10.81
CA GLU A 268 -21.34 -13.49 11.85
C GLU A 268 -19.85 -13.19 11.59
N GLU A 269 -19.38 -13.35 10.36
CA GLU A 269 -17.99 -13.05 10.00
C GLU A 269 -17.67 -11.56 10.15
N TYR A 270 -18.56 -10.69 9.69
CA TYR A 270 -18.37 -9.24 9.72
C TYR A 270 -18.49 -8.69 11.15
N ALA A 271 -19.32 -9.30 12.00
CA ALA A 271 -19.46 -8.97 13.42
C ALA A 271 -18.16 -9.19 14.22
N LYS A 272 -17.28 -10.13 13.80
CA LYS A 272 -15.96 -10.33 14.44
C LYS A 272 -15.11 -9.06 14.47
N TYR A 273 -15.33 -8.16 13.50
CA TYR A 273 -14.57 -6.92 13.32
C TYR A 273 -15.39 -5.65 13.63
N ASP A 274 -16.58 -5.78 14.21
CA ASP A 274 -17.58 -4.70 14.39
C ASP A 274 -17.97 -3.99 13.06
N LEU A 275 -17.93 -4.71 11.92
CA LEU A 275 -18.40 -4.16 10.62
C LEU A 275 -19.91 -4.36 10.43
N ALA A 276 -20.50 -5.32 11.14
CA ALA A 276 -21.92 -5.63 11.13
C ALA A 276 -22.41 -5.94 12.56
N SER A 277 -23.73 -6.00 12.74
CA SER A 277 -24.36 -6.20 14.05
C SER A 277 -24.49 -7.65 14.47
N GLY A 278 -24.28 -8.61 13.55
CA GLY A 278 -24.46 -10.04 13.83
C GLY A 278 -25.94 -10.42 13.84
N LEU A 279 -26.69 -9.98 12.82
CA LEU A 279 -28.12 -10.26 12.71
C LEU A 279 -28.40 -11.76 12.62
N GLN A 280 -29.43 -12.22 13.33
CA GLN A 280 -29.97 -13.58 13.25
C GLN A 280 -31.45 -13.53 12.90
N PHE A 281 -31.88 -14.41 11.99
CA PHE A 281 -33.24 -14.48 11.46
C PHE A 281 -33.97 -15.72 11.98
N THR A 282 -33.81 -16.03 13.27
CA THR A 282 -34.39 -17.24 13.91
C THR A 282 -35.91 -17.29 13.78
N GLU A 283 -36.60 -16.19 14.12
CA GLU A 283 -38.07 -16.09 14.03
C GLU A 283 -38.58 -16.18 12.60
N ILE A 284 -37.88 -15.56 11.66
CA ILE A 284 -38.22 -15.58 10.23
C ILE A 284 -38.06 -16.99 9.67
N LYS A 285 -36.95 -17.69 9.96
CA LYS A 285 -36.75 -19.09 9.57
C LYS A 285 -37.84 -20.00 10.16
N ALA A 286 -38.22 -19.79 11.42
CA ALA A 286 -39.28 -20.55 12.07
C ALA A 286 -40.66 -20.30 11.42
N ALA A 287 -40.93 -19.07 11.00
CA ALA A 287 -42.17 -18.73 10.28
C ALA A 287 -42.21 -19.35 8.87
N LEU A 288 -41.09 -19.33 8.14
CA LEU A 288 -40.97 -19.89 6.79
C LEU A 288 -41.01 -21.42 6.75
N SER A 289 -40.71 -22.09 7.88
CA SER A 289 -40.76 -23.56 7.99
C SER A 289 -42.18 -24.11 8.22
N LYS A 290 -43.19 -23.23 8.36
CA LYS A 290 -44.60 -23.62 8.51
C LYS A 290 -45.21 -24.00 7.15
N PRO A 291 -46.27 -24.85 7.12
CA PRO A 291 -46.91 -25.26 5.88
C PRO A 291 -47.39 -24.07 5.05
N VAL A 292 -47.02 -24.06 3.77
CA VAL A 292 -47.23 -22.94 2.84
C VAL A 292 -48.70 -22.58 2.74
N ASN A 293 -49.02 -21.32 3.02
CA ASN A 293 -50.32 -20.72 2.76
C ASN A 293 -50.14 -19.35 2.09
N VAL A 294 -51.22 -18.72 1.65
CA VAL A 294 -51.21 -17.40 0.99
C VAL A 294 -50.48 -16.33 1.84
N VAL A 295 -50.55 -16.44 3.17
CA VAL A 295 -49.88 -15.53 4.10
C VAL A 295 -48.37 -15.69 4.05
N ILE A 296 -47.85 -16.92 3.98
CA ILE A 296 -46.42 -17.21 3.86
C ILE A 296 -45.88 -16.74 2.50
N SER A 297 -46.65 -16.91 1.42
CA SER A 297 -46.26 -16.40 0.09
C SER A 297 -46.15 -14.86 0.07
N ASN A 298 -47.06 -14.17 0.74
CA ASN A 298 -47.01 -12.70 0.87
C ASN A 298 -45.88 -12.24 1.78
N LEU A 299 -45.56 -13.01 2.83
CA LEU A 299 -44.41 -12.76 3.70
C LEU A 299 -43.09 -12.86 2.93
N VAL A 300 -42.94 -13.88 2.08
CA VAL A 300 -41.77 -14.03 1.18
C VAL A 300 -41.59 -12.77 0.33
N ASN A 301 -42.66 -12.32 -0.32
CA ASN A 301 -42.61 -11.13 -1.17
C ASN A 301 -42.31 -9.83 -0.38
N ALA A 302 -42.71 -9.73 0.88
CA ALA A 302 -42.46 -8.56 1.73
C ALA A 302 -41.04 -8.57 2.35
N LEU A 303 -40.45 -9.74 2.57
CA LEU A 303 -39.11 -9.87 3.16
C LEU A 303 -37.98 -9.71 2.15
N LEU A 304 -38.23 -10.01 0.87
CA LEU A 304 -37.19 -9.99 -0.16
C LEU A 304 -36.49 -8.61 -0.28
N PRO A 305 -37.19 -7.46 -0.35
CA PRO A 305 -36.54 -6.14 -0.41
C PRO A 305 -35.64 -5.85 0.80
N TYR A 306 -36.04 -6.33 1.98
CA TYR A 306 -35.25 -6.17 3.19
C TYR A 306 -33.98 -7.03 3.14
N LEU A 307 -34.09 -8.30 2.74
CA LEU A 307 -32.93 -9.19 2.58
C LEU A 307 -31.97 -8.68 1.49
N ASP A 308 -32.49 -8.17 0.38
CA ASP A 308 -31.70 -7.55 -0.69
C ASP A 308 -30.93 -6.33 -0.19
N ALA A 309 -31.56 -5.49 0.65
CA ALA A 309 -30.89 -4.34 1.24
C ALA A 309 -29.77 -4.72 2.22
N VAL A 310 -30.00 -5.74 3.06
CA VAL A 310 -28.96 -6.27 3.97
C VAL A 310 -27.81 -6.86 3.17
N GLU A 311 -28.10 -7.66 2.14
CA GLU A 311 -27.09 -8.22 1.25
C GLU A 311 -26.29 -7.13 0.52
N ALA A 312 -26.95 -6.10 0.00
CA ALA A 312 -26.28 -4.97 -0.65
C ALA A 312 -25.32 -4.24 0.31
N LYS A 313 -25.72 -4.07 1.57
CA LYS A 313 -24.86 -3.50 2.62
C LYS A 313 -23.62 -4.38 2.88
N LEU A 314 -23.80 -5.69 3.01
CA LEU A 314 -22.69 -6.64 3.21
C LEU A 314 -21.74 -6.67 2.00
N ASN A 315 -22.29 -6.62 0.78
CA ASN A 315 -21.51 -6.52 -0.46
C ASN A 315 -20.67 -5.24 -0.49
N ALA A 316 -21.23 -4.10 -0.06
CA ALA A 316 -20.50 -2.85 0.01
C ALA A 316 -19.30 -2.90 0.98
N LEU A 317 -19.40 -3.70 2.04
CA LEU A 317 -18.37 -3.86 3.08
C LEU A 317 -17.38 -5.01 2.81
N GLU A 318 -17.61 -5.82 1.78
CA GLU A 318 -16.85 -7.04 1.51
C GLU A 318 -15.35 -6.78 1.30
N GLU A 319 -14.99 -5.76 0.51
CA GLU A 319 -13.58 -5.38 0.28
C GLU A 319 -12.87 -5.06 1.61
N VAL A 320 -13.53 -4.31 2.50
CA VAL A 320 -12.97 -3.92 3.79
C VAL A 320 -12.83 -5.13 4.71
N MET A 321 -13.86 -5.98 4.75
CA MET A 321 -13.83 -7.20 5.54
C MET A 321 -12.69 -8.11 5.11
N GLN A 322 -12.58 -8.40 3.81
CA GLN A 322 -11.52 -9.25 3.27
C GLN A 322 -10.13 -8.68 3.56
N GLN A 323 -9.93 -7.37 3.40
CA GLN A 323 -8.65 -6.71 3.68
C GLN A 323 -8.26 -6.83 5.17
N VAL A 324 -9.20 -6.58 6.09
CA VAL A 324 -8.96 -6.68 7.54
C VAL A 324 -8.73 -8.14 7.96
N SER A 325 -9.57 -9.06 7.50
CA SER A 325 -9.46 -10.49 7.82
C SER A 325 -8.12 -11.05 7.34
N LYS A 326 -7.75 -10.78 6.09
CA LYS A 326 -6.45 -11.19 5.52
C LYS A 326 -5.29 -10.64 6.33
N PHE A 327 -5.30 -9.34 6.67
CA PHE A 327 -4.27 -8.73 7.51
C PHE A 327 -4.10 -9.45 8.86
N ILE A 328 -5.21 -9.63 9.58
CA ILE A 328 -5.20 -10.22 10.91
C ILE A 328 -4.71 -11.68 10.84
N ASN A 329 -5.19 -12.45 9.86
CA ASN A 329 -4.79 -13.84 9.68
C ASN A 329 -3.30 -13.96 9.31
N SER A 330 -2.81 -13.14 8.38
CA SER A 330 -1.39 -13.14 8.01
C SER A 330 -0.50 -12.79 9.20
N ILE A 331 -0.77 -11.71 9.96
CA ILE A 331 0.03 -11.36 11.14
C ILE A 331 0.02 -12.47 12.19
N ASN A 332 -1.17 -13.00 12.49
CA ASN A 332 -1.31 -14.05 13.50
C ASN A 332 -0.64 -15.37 13.09
N ALA A 333 -0.46 -15.63 11.79
CA ALA A 333 0.31 -16.78 11.31
C ALA A 333 1.82 -16.69 11.62
N TYR A 334 2.34 -15.48 11.86
CA TYR A 334 3.73 -15.26 12.25
C TYR A 334 3.93 -15.33 13.77
N PHE A 335 3.00 -14.77 14.54
CA PHE A 335 3.11 -14.72 16.00
C PHE A 335 2.95 -16.11 16.62
N ARG A 336 3.59 -16.32 17.78
CA ARG A 336 3.56 -17.61 18.50
C ARG A 336 2.72 -17.57 19.76
N ASP A 337 2.96 -16.57 20.60
CA ASP A 337 2.40 -16.41 21.95
C ASP A 337 1.50 -15.17 22.08
N LYS A 338 1.30 -14.48 20.97
CA LYS A 338 0.56 -13.22 20.86
C LYS A 338 -0.38 -13.31 19.67
N ARG A 339 -1.43 -12.52 19.71
CA ARG A 339 -2.32 -12.31 18.55
C ARG A 339 -2.72 -10.84 18.46
N ILE A 340 -2.85 -10.36 17.25
CA ILE A 340 -3.53 -9.10 16.96
C ILE A 340 -5.01 -9.38 16.71
N SER A 341 -5.86 -8.50 17.21
CA SER A 341 -7.29 -8.46 16.95
C SER A 341 -7.68 -7.05 16.53
N TYR A 342 -8.78 -6.94 15.81
CA TYR A 342 -9.30 -5.66 15.37
C TYR A 342 -10.79 -5.58 15.61
N LYS A 343 -11.24 -4.43 16.11
CA LYS A 343 -12.65 -4.05 16.17
C LYS A 343 -12.79 -2.62 15.69
N LEU A 344 -13.75 -2.31 14.82
CA LEU A 344 -13.96 -0.95 14.31
C LEU A 344 -14.12 0.09 15.45
N SER A 345 -14.79 -0.30 16.53
CA SER A 345 -15.03 0.53 17.71
C SER A 345 -13.74 0.86 18.49
N LYS A 346 -12.90 -0.15 18.76
CA LYS A 346 -11.71 -0.06 19.62
C LYS A 346 -10.39 0.17 18.85
N GLY A 347 -10.31 -0.27 17.61
CA GLY A 347 -9.09 -0.34 16.81
C GLY A 347 -8.36 -1.67 16.97
N PHE A 348 -7.04 -1.64 16.70
CA PHE A 348 -6.17 -2.80 16.85
C PHE A 348 -5.77 -3.02 18.32
N VAL A 349 -5.83 -4.27 18.77
CA VAL A 349 -5.42 -4.68 20.11
C VAL A 349 -4.54 -5.91 20.00
N ILE A 350 -3.41 -5.90 20.71
CA ILE A 350 -2.49 -7.04 20.81
C ILE A 350 -2.76 -7.73 22.13
N ILE A 351 -2.96 -9.05 22.09
CA ILE A 351 -3.32 -9.87 23.24
C ILE A 351 -2.33 -11.03 23.35
N ASN A 352 -1.86 -11.34 24.56
CA ASN A 352 -1.03 -12.54 24.80
C ASN A 352 -1.90 -13.81 24.95
N ASN A 353 -1.27 -14.99 25.10
CA ASN A 353 -2.00 -16.24 25.34
C ASN A 353 -2.76 -16.28 26.68
N CYS A 354 -2.40 -15.43 27.65
CA CYS A 354 -3.08 -15.32 28.94
C CYS A 354 -4.34 -14.43 28.89
N GLY A 355 -4.55 -13.70 27.78
CA GLY A 355 -5.67 -12.76 27.62
C GLY A 355 -5.35 -11.30 27.96
N ASP A 356 -4.11 -10.99 28.34
CA ASP A 356 -3.71 -9.62 28.68
C ASP A 356 -3.43 -8.78 27.43
N GLU A 357 -3.86 -7.53 27.46
CA GLU A 357 -3.55 -6.54 26.42
C GLU A 357 -2.11 -6.05 26.55
N LEU A 358 -1.39 -6.06 25.43
CA LEU A 358 0.01 -5.64 25.35
C LEU A 358 0.13 -4.27 24.67
N ALA A 359 0.94 -3.41 25.27
CA ALA A 359 1.39 -2.18 24.60
C ALA A 359 2.36 -2.52 23.45
N PRO A 360 2.41 -1.73 22.36
CA PRO A 360 3.34 -1.93 21.26
C PRO A 360 4.82 -2.05 21.68
N GLY A 361 5.21 -1.36 22.77
CA GLY A 361 6.55 -1.43 23.34
C GLY A 361 6.94 -2.83 23.87
N GLN A 362 5.97 -3.67 24.22
CA GLN A 362 6.18 -5.01 24.79
C GLN A 362 6.31 -6.12 23.73
N LEU A 363 6.21 -5.78 22.44
CA LEU A 363 6.52 -6.68 21.34
C LEU A 363 8.04 -6.88 21.19
N SER A 364 8.44 -8.05 20.68
CA SER A 364 9.82 -8.27 20.26
C SER A 364 10.20 -7.37 19.08
N SER A 365 11.49 -7.15 18.86
CA SER A 365 11.95 -6.31 17.73
C SER A 365 11.47 -6.83 16.37
N GLY A 366 11.51 -8.16 16.16
CA GLY A 366 11.01 -8.77 14.92
C GLY A 366 9.50 -8.58 14.73
N GLU A 367 8.70 -8.76 15.77
CA GLU A 367 7.24 -8.55 15.71
C GLU A 367 6.88 -7.09 15.43
N LYS A 368 7.58 -6.13 16.07
CA LYS A 368 7.40 -4.69 15.81
C LYS A 368 7.64 -4.37 14.34
N GLN A 369 8.77 -4.86 13.79
CA GLN A 369 9.14 -4.58 12.42
C GLN A 369 8.21 -5.25 11.41
N LEU A 370 7.82 -6.50 11.65
CA LEU A 370 6.82 -7.20 10.85
C LEU A 370 5.49 -6.44 10.81
N LEU A 371 5.04 -5.96 11.97
CA LEU A 371 3.77 -5.25 12.10
C LEU A 371 3.81 -3.93 11.35
N VAL A 372 4.88 -3.13 11.50
CA VAL A 372 5.05 -1.87 10.73
C VAL A 372 5.08 -2.16 9.23
N LEU A 373 5.84 -3.17 8.79
CA LEU A 373 5.98 -3.56 7.39
C LEU A 373 4.63 -3.93 6.76
N LEU A 374 3.94 -4.92 7.33
CA LEU A 374 2.69 -5.42 6.76
C LEU A 374 1.56 -4.40 6.87
N THR A 375 1.49 -3.64 7.97
CA THR A 375 0.50 -2.56 8.11
C THR A 375 0.74 -1.47 7.07
N SER A 376 1.99 -1.09 6.84
CA SER A 376 2.34 -0.07 5.84
C SER A 376 2.02 -0.56 4.43
N LEU A 377 2.33 -1.81 4.08
CA LEU A 377 2.01 -2.37 2.78
C LEU A 377 0.49 -2.42 2.56
N LEU A 378 -0.26 -2.93 3.53
CA LEU A 378 -1.69 -3.17 3.39
C LEU A 378 -2.57 -1.93 3.41
N PHE A 379 -2.14 -0.85 4.07
CA PHE A 379 -2.97 0.34 4.25
C PHE A 379 -2.44 1.58 3.54
N SER A 380 -1.37 1.46 2.74
CA SER A 380 -0.91 2.53 1.85
C SER A 380 -1.69 2.59 0.51
N TYR A 381 -2.81 1.86 0.40
CA TYR A 381 -3.56 1.73 -0.86
C TYR A 381 -4.56 2.85 -1.08
N GLY A 382 -4.56 3.37 -2.31
CA GLY A 382 -5.53 4.34 -2.81
C GLY A 382 -4.93 5.22 -3.91
N ARG A 383 -3.62 5.49 -3.82
CA ARG A 383 -2.86 6.18 -4.87
C ARG A 383 -1.49 5.59 -5.16
N CYS A 384 -0.87 4.82 -4.25
CA CYS A 384 0.46 4.23 -4.43
C CYS A 384 0.56 3.36 -5.70
N ARG A 385 1.65 3.51 -6.45
CA ARG A 385 2.00 2.66 -7.61
C ARG A 385 3.33 1.96 -7.44
N ILE A 386 4.23 2.51 -6.62
CA ILE A 386 5.55 1.94 -6.34
C ILE A 386 5.77 1.94 -4.82
N PHE A 387 6.11 0.79 -4.27
CA PHE A 387 6.44 0.63 -2.86
C PHE A 387 7.84 0.06 -2.75
N VAL A 388 8.73 0.85 -2.14
CA VAL A 388 10.15 0.53 -1.97
C VAL A 388 10.38 -0.01 -0.56
N LEU A 389 11.03 -1.15 -0.46
CA LEU A 389 11.39 -1.83 0.79
C LEU A 389 12.91 -1.98 0.88
N ASP A 390 13.51 -1.37 1.90
CA ASP A 390 14.94 -1.48 2.15
C ASP A 390 15.22 -2.44 3.31
N GLU A 391 15.97 -3.50 3.02
CA GLU A 391 16.37 -4.55 3.96
C GLU A 391 15.22 -5.04 4.87
N PRO A 392 14.07 -5.48 4.29
CA PRO A 392 12.89 -5.92 5.04
C PRO A 392 13.14 -7.15 5.93
N GLU A 393 14.21 -7.90 5.70
CA GLU A 393 14.65 -9.07 6.50
C GLU A 393 15.22 -8.71 7.87
N ILE A 394 15.67 -7.46 8.07
CA ILE A 394 16.29 -7.05 9.33
C ILE A 394 15.34 -7.42 10.47
N SER A 395 15.88 -8.07 11.51
CA SER A 395 15.14 -8.56 12.69
C SER A 395 14.09 -9.66 12.45
N LEU A 396 13.94 -10.21 11.23
CA LEU A 396 13.09 -11.37 10.96
C LEU A 396 13.90 -12.67 11.04
N ASN A 397 13.30 -13.75 11.55
CA ASN A 397 13.91 -15.09 11.52
C ASN A 397 13.80 -15.74 10.13
N THR A 398 14.63 -16.74 9.84
CA THR A 398 14.68 -17.43 8.53
C THR A 398 13.36 -18.04 8.10
N LYS A 399 12.59 -18.62 9.04
CA LYS A 399 11.24 -19.17 8.77
C LYS A 399 10.30 -18.08 8.27
N TRP A 400 10.39 -16.87 8.81
CA TRP A 400 9.58 -15.73 8.41
C TRP A 400 10.04 -15.15 7.07
N GLN A 401 11.35 -15.01 6.86
CA GLN A 401 11.95 -14.54 5.60
C GLN A 401 11.51 -15.39 4.40
N ARG A 402 11.46 -16.72 4.53
CA ARG A 402 10.99 -17.62 3.45
C ARG A 402 9.51 -17.44 3.08
N LYS A 403 8.70 -16.86 3.98
CA LYS A 403 7.25 -16.69 3.77
C LYS A 403 6.90 -15.27 3.31
N ILE A 404 7.62 -14.28 3.81
CA ILE A 404 7.22 -12.87 3.71
C ILE A 404 7.09 -12.37 2.27
N ALA A 405 7.94 -12.84 1.35
CA ALA A 405 7.89 -12.44 -0.05
C ALA A 405 6.59 -12.87 -0.75
N ASN A 406 6.10 -14.08 -0.43
CA ASN A 406 4.82 -14.57 -0.94
C ASN A 406 3.65 -13.74 -0.38
N GLU A 407 3.70 -13.38 0.90
CA GLU A 407 2.68 -12.49 1.49
C GLU A 407 2.66 -11.12 0.80
N TRP A 408 3.82 -10.52 0.50
CA TRP A 408 3.87 -9.24 -0.24
C TRP A 408 3.25 -9.34 -1.63
N LEU A 409 3.53 -10.42 -2.36
CA LEU A 409 2.91 -10.70 -3.65
C LEU A 409 1.40 -10.90 -3.51
N GLU A 410 0.96 -11.61 -2.48
CA GLU A 410 -0.45 -11.85 -2.24
C GLU A 410 -1.20 -10.56 -1.87
N PHE A 411 -0.57 -9.66 -1.12
CA PHE A 411 -1.15 -8.36 -0.80
C PHE A 411 -1.15 -7.38 -1.97
N SER A 412 -0.18 -7.49 -2.87
CA SER A 412 -0.09 -6.62 -4.04
C SER A 412 -0.90 -7.13 -5.24
N LYS A 413 -1.31 -8.41 -5.27
CA LYS A 413 -1.98 -9.07 -6.40
C LYS A 413 -3.19 -8.30 -6.93
N ASP A 414 -4.08 -7.88 -6.04
CA ASP A 414 -5.33 -7.19 -6.39
C ASP A 414 -5.16 -5.66 -6.42
N THR A 415 -3.91 -5.17 -6.37
CA THR A 415 -3.57 -3.77 -6.34
C THR A 415 -2.70 -3.38 -7.54
N ASN A 416 -2.63 -2.09 -7.84
CA ASN A 416 -1.79 -1.57 -8.92
C ASN A 416 -0.38 -1.18 -8.42
N VAL A 417 0.08 -1.81 -7.33
CA VAL A 417 1.37 -1.50 -6.69
C VAL A 417 2.46 -2.44 -7.20
N GLN A 418 3.59 -1.86 -7.59
CA GLN A 418 4.85 -2.57 -7.78
C GLN A 418 5.71 -2.48 -6.52
N LEU A 419 6.25 -3.62 -6.11
CA LEU A 419 7.19 -3.73 -5.01
C LEU A 419 8.63 -3.71 -5.55
N ILE A 420 9.46 -2.83 -5.01
CA ILE A 420 10.91 -2.84 -5.25
C ILE A 420 11.60 -3.11 -3.92
N VAL A 421 12.39 -4.18 -3.84
CA VAL A 421 12.97 -4.67 -2.59
C VAL A 421 14.47 -4.72 -2.70
N ALA A 422 15.20 -4.12 -1.77
CA ALA A 422 16.62 -4.41 -1.57
C ALA A 422 16.77 -5.44 -0.47
N SER A 423 17.49 -6.51 -0.75
CA SER A 423 17.73 -7.59 0.21
C SER A 423 19.11 -8.20 0.01
N HIS A 424 19.72 -8.64 1.11
CA HIS A 424 20.89 -9.53 1.11
C HIS A 424 20.50 -10.97 1.51
N SER A 425 19.24 -11.20 1.91
CA SER A 425 18.75 -12.52 2.33
C SER A 425 18.44 -13.44 1.14
N PHE A 426 19.23 -14.50 1.02
CA PHE A 426 18.93 -15.59 0.09
C PHE A 426 17.61 -16.31 0.41
N ASP A 427 17.18 -16.32 1.68
CA ASP A 427 15.90 -16.91 2.09
C ASP A 427 14.68 -16.16 1.53
N ILE A 428 14.81 -14.85 1.25
CA ILE A 428 13.80 -14.05 0.53
C ILE A 428 13.88 -14.27 -0.98
N VAL A 429 15.10 -14.28 -1.51
CA VAL A 429 15.39 -14.21 -2.94
C VAL A 429 15.17 -15.55 -3.65
N SER A 430 15.48 -16.66 -2.99
CA SER A 430 15.52 -18.00 -3.60
C SER A 430 14.20 -18.47 -4.22
N GLY A 431 13.05 -18.03 -3.71
CA GLY A 431 11.73 -18.34 -4.26
C GLY A 431 11.28 -17.48 -5.44
N HIS A 432 12.03 -16.42 -5.77
CA HIS A 432 11.63 -15.37 -6.71
C HIS A 432 12.77 -14.94 -7.63
N LEU A 433 13.63 -15.87 -8.05
CA LEU A 433 14.81 -15.59 -8.88
C LEU A 433 14.47 -14.86 -10.19
N ASP A 434 13.29 -15.10 -10.75
CA ASP A 434 12.74 -14.45 -11.94
C ASP A 434 12.56 -12.93 -11.77
N CYS A 435 12.43 -12.47 -10.53
CA CYS A 435 12.24 -11.07 -10.15
C CYS A 435 13.55 -10.36 -9.74
N VAL A 436 14.70 -11.03 -9.79
CA VAL A 436 15.96 -10.55 -9.20
C VAL A 436 16.83 -9.85 -10.22
N ALA A 437 17.36 -8.68 -9.86
CA ALA A 437 18.53 -8.08 -10.47
C ALA A 437 19.68 -8.12 -9.49
N LYS A 438 20.78 -8.77 -9.88
CA LYS A 438 21.98 -8.89 -9.06
C LYS A 438 22.87 -7.65 -9.21
N LEU A 439 23.38 -7.16 -8.08
CA LEU A 439 24.41 -6.14 -8.02
C LEU A 439 25.77 -6.83 -7.96
N ASP A 440 26.12 -7.54 -9.04
CA ASP A 440 27.43 -8.15 -9.19
C ASP A 440 28.39 -7.12 -9.80
N SER A 441 29.53 -6.90 -9.16
CA SER A 441 30.49 -5.84 -9.48
C SER A 441 31.29 -6.08 -10.77
N THR A 442 30.74 -6.78 -11.76
CA THR A 442 31.48 -7.22 -12.96
C THR A 442 31.99 -6.07 -13.82
N ASP A 443 31.47 -4.85 -13.63
CA ASP A 443 31.91 -3.61 -14.29
C ASP A 443 32.36 -2.53 -13.29
N ALA A 444 33.00 -2.93 -12.17
CA ALA A 444 33.76 -1.98 -11.35
C ALA A 444 34.99 -1.52 -12.16
N ARG A 445 35.10 -0.21 -12.40
CA ARG A 445 36.22 0.37 -13.15
C ARG A 445 37.57 0.17 -12.48
#